data_AF-A0A4Z0B1E3-F1
#
_entry.id   AF-A0A4Z0B1E3-F1
#
_cell.length_a   1.000
_cell.length_b   1.000
_cell.length_c   1.000
_cell.angle_alpha   90.00
_cell.angle_beta   90.00
_cell.angle_gamma   90.00
#
_symmetry.space_group_name_H-M   'P 1'
#
loop_
_entity.id
_entity.type
_entity.pdbx_description
1 polymer ?
#
loop_
_entity_poly.entity_id
_entity_poly.type
_entity_poly.pdbx_seq_one_letter_code
_entity_poly.pdbx_strand_id
1 'polypeptide(L)'
;MKTVFIYEVGIRPWDQIQHTENSEYTTISLLNQDFGSVWKTWRMLASLLTHEWPTIIKWYTTSSPQYSKTHEYQTLKDFSKKSGPKDIFKKNEETLIYSGIKHLNSNPENIDPIDLKVYRVSTTLMLKEKGNQIEQLWHRLSHLKHISTTEDFKSILADNEILSFRFYDSETFGAAQLICHSVHAPKIIDALASLKTDEIPRAGVYKYIHS
;
A
#
# COMPACT_ATOMS: atom_id res chain seq x y z
N MET A 1 -17.18 5.33 -15.62
CA MET A 1 -16.80 6.75 -15.50
C MET A 1 -15.28 6.91 -15.62
N LYS A 2 -14.76 8.13 -15.79
CA LYS A 2 -13.30 8.38 -15.66
C LYS A 2 -12.91 8.40 -14.18
N THR A 3 -11.77 7.78 -13.84
CA THR A 3 -11.21 7.83 -12.49
C THR A 3 -10.88 9.28 -12.13
N VAL A 4 -11.20 9.67 -10.90
CA VAL A 4 -10.86 10.98 -10.31
C VAL A 4 -9.89 10.79 -9.15
N PHE A 5 -9.30 11.87 -8.66
CA PHE A 5 -8.51 11.81 -7.43
C PHE A 5 -8.94 12.86 -6.40
N ILE A 6 -8.61 12.59 -5.14
CA ILE A 6 -8.79 13.50 -4.02
C ILE A 6 -7.42 13.69 -3.38
N TYR A 7 -7.03 14.94 -3.14
CA TYR A 7 -5.82 15.30 -2.41
C TYR A 7 -6.17 15.73 -0.99
N GLU A 8 -5.52 15.14 0.01
CA GLU A 8 -5.76 15.46 1.42
C GLU A 8 -4.45 15.59 2.20
N VAL A 9 -4.42 16.56 3.13
CA VAL A 9 -3.31 16.73 4.07
C VAL A 9 -3.42 15.72 5.21
N GLY A 10 -2.29 15.12 5.57
CA GLY A 10 -2.15 14.11 6.62
C GLY A 10 -2.42 12.67 6.17
N ILE A 11 -2.47 11.76 7.14
CA ILE A 11 -2.76 10.34 6.93
C ILE A 11 -4.26 10.13 7.13
N ARG A 12 -4.97 9.83 6.02
CA ARG A 12 -6.44 9.70 5.98
C ARG A 12 -6.90 8.39 5.29
N PRO A 13 -6.58 7.21 5.85
CA PRO A 13 -7.01 5.93 5.29
C PRO A 13 -8.52 5.78 5.41
N TRP A 14 -9.19 5.29 4.38
CA TRP A 14 -10.67 5.21 4.37
C TRP A 14 -11.25 4.11 5.26
N ASP A 15 -10.46 3.10 5.63
CA ASP A 15 -10.84 2.05 6.56
C ASP A 15 -10.61 2.42 8.04
N GLN A 16 -10.06 3.61 8.32
CA GLN A 16 -9.74 4.06 9.67
C GLN A 16 -10.60 5.26 10.06
N ILE A 17 -11.18 5.19 11.27
CA ILE A 17 -11.98 6.27 11.85
C ILE A 17 -11.07 7.45 12.21
N GLN A 18 -9.89 7.14 12.75
CA GLN A 18 -8.91 8.14 13.15
C GLN A 18 -8.09 8.58 11.94
N HIS A 19 -7.98 9.90 11.79
CA HIS A 19 -7.09 10.54 10.84
C HIS A 19 -6.15 11.49 11.58
N THR A 20 -5.05 11.85 10.93
CA THR A 20 -4.15 12.90 11.40
C THR A 20 -4.11 14.02 10.38
N GLU A 21 -3.96 15.26 10.86
CA GLU A 21 -3.79 16.44 10.02
C GLU A 21 -2.32 16.87 9.93
N ASN A 22 -1.38 15.98 10.31
CA ASN A 22 0.05 16.27 10.22
C ASN A 22 0.46 16.59 8.76
N SER A 23 0.88 17.83 8.53
CA SER A 23 1.30 18.35 7.21
C SER A 23 2.58 17.72 6.65
N GLU A 24 3.32 16.96 7.45
CA GLU A 24 4.43 16.13 6.97
C GLU A 24 3.96 15.02 6.03
N TYR A 25 2.69 14.63 6.12
CA TYR A 25 2.11 13.55 5.33
C TYR A 25 1.01 14.05 4.41
N THR A 26 0.74 13.29 3.36
CA THR A 26 -0.41 13.50 2.47
C THR A 26 -1.05 12.16 2.12
N THR A 27 -2.34 12.20 1.81
CA THR A 27 -3.11 11.09 1.28
C THR A 27 -3.73 11.50 -0.04
N ILE A 28 -3.43 10.73 -1.09
CA ILE A 28 -4.00 10.90 -2.44
C ILE A 28 -4.85 9.67 -2.73
N SER A 29 -6.14 9.87 -2.99
CA SER A 29 -7.09 8.77 -3.20
C SER A 29 -7.59 8.79 -4.64
N LEU A 30 -7.30 7.75 -5.41
CA LEU A 30 -7.92 7.46 -6.70
C LEU A 30 -9.28 6.82 -6.48
N LEU A 31 -10.31 7.26 -7.22
CA LEU A 31 -11.68 6.81 -7.04
C LEU A 31 -12.37 6.58 -8.39
N ASN A 32 -13.08 5.46 -8.50
CA ASN A 32 -14.02 5.17 -9.59
C ASN A 32 -15.16 4.29 -9.05
N GLN A 33 -16.27 4.22 -9.78
CA GLN A 33 -17.41 3.36 -9.43
C GLN A 33 -17.10 1.86 -9.59
N ASP A 34 -16.01 1.53 -10.28
CA ASP A 34 -15.52 0.16 -10.41
C ASP A 34 -14.02 0.04 -10.08
N PHE A 35 -13.64 -1.06 -9.44
CA PHE A 35 -12.24 -1.34 -9.09
C PHE A 35 -11.33 -1.53 -10.30
N GLY A 36 -11.85 -2.06 -11.42
CA GLY A 36 -11.07 -2.29 -12.63
C GLY A 36 -10.50 -1.00 -13.23
N SER A 37 -11.30 0.06 -13.24
CA SER A 37 -10.90 1.39 -13.71
C SER A 37 -9.88 2.04 -12.77
N VAL A 38 -10.08 1.94 -11.45
CA VAL A 38 -9.07 2.41 -10.48
C VAL A 38 -7.76 1.65 -10.64
N TRP A 39 -7.84 0.33 -10.80
CA TRP A 39 -6.68 -0.52 -11.01
C TRP A 39 -5.90 -0.12 -12.26
N LYS A 40 -6.59 0.13 -13.37
CA LYS A 40 -5.98 0.62 -14.60
C LYS A 40 -5.28 1.97 -14.39
N THR A 41 -5.93 2.93 -13.74
CA THR A 41 -5.31 4.24 -13.44
C THR A 41 -4.11 4.09 -12.50
N TRP A 42 -4.20 3.23 -11.49
CA TRP A 42 -3.08 2.96 -10.59
C TRP A 42 -1.88 2.36 -11.35
N ARG A 43 -2.08 1.40 -12.25
CA ARG A 43 -0.97 0.81 -13.04
C ARG A 43 -0.26 1.86 -13.88
N MET A 44 -1.02 2.75 -14.50
CA MET A 44 -0.46 3.88 -15.27
C MET A 44 0.31 4.83 -14.36
N LEU A 45 -0.24 5.19 -13.19
CA LEU A 45 0.44 6.05 -12.22
C LEU A 45 1.71 5.39 -11.69
N ALA A 46 1.63 4.15 -11.20
CA ALA A 46 2.77 3.40 -10.72
C ALA A 46 3.86 3.31 -11.78
N SER A 47 3.51 3.12 -13.06
CA SER A 47 4.47 3.06 -14.16
C SER A 47 5.19 4.39 -14.40
N LEU A 48 4.57 5.52 -14.09
CA LEU A 48 5.25 6.84 -14.11
C LEU A 48 6.16 7.01 -12.89
N LEU A 49 5.78 6.45 -11.74
CA LEU A 49 6.51 6.55 -10.49
C LEU A 49 7.73 5.60 -10.43
N THR A 50 7.75 4.49 -11.17
CA THR A 50 8.86 3.52 -11.16
C THR A 50 10.20 4.10 -11.60
N HIS A 51 10.22 5.24 -12.30
CA HIS A 51 11.47 5.93 -12.62
C HIS A 51 12.21 6.39 -11.36
N GLU A 52 11.47 6.78 -10.32
CA GLU A 52 12.05 7.22 -9.05
C GLU A 52 11.96 6.16 -7.96
N TRP A 53 10.84 5.41 -7.89
CA TRP A 53 10.62 4.32 -6.95
C TRP A 53 10.52 2.98 -7.69
N PRO A 54 11.64 2.42 -8.19
CA PRO A 54 11.64 1.25 -9.06
C PRO A 54 11.22 -0.05 -8.37
N THR A 55 11.32 -0.10 -7.04
CA THR A 55 11.13 -1.33 -6.28
C THR A 55 9.74 -1.37 -5.67
N ILE A 56 8.95 -2.35 -6.11
CA ILE A 56 7.58 -2.56 -5.62
C ILE A 56 7.56 -3.81 -4.77
N ILE A 57 7.12 -3.67 -3.52
CA ILE A 57 7.01 -4.78 -2.58
C ILE A 57 5.63 -4.80 -1.95
N LYS A 58 5.28 -5.96 -1.39
CA LYS A 58 4.16 -6.12 -0.47
C LYS A 58 4.69 -6.54 0.88
N TRP A 59 4.44 -5.72 1.90
CA TRP A 59 4.58 -6.16 3.29
C TRP A 59 3.29 -6.84 3.73
N TYR A 60 3.38 -7.93 4.50
CA TYR A 60 2.21 -8.63 5.04
C TYR A 60 2.52 -9.35 6.37
N THR A 61 1.47 -9.67 7.14
CA THR A 61 1.55 -10.35 8.44
C THR A 61 0.50 -11.45 8.58
N THR A 62 0.77 -12.50 9.35
CA THR A 62 -0.21 -13.54 9.69
C THR A 62 -1.22 -13.09 10.73
N SER A 63 -1.03 -11.90 11.32
CA SER A 63 -1.89 -11.24 12.33
C SER A 63 -2.08 -11.96 13.67
N SER A 64 -1.75 -13.25 13.74
CA SER A 64 -1.83 -14.07 14.93
C SER A 64 -0.66 -15.07 14.99
N PRO A 65 -0.24 -15.48 16.21
CA PRO A 65 0.75 -16.52 16.39
C PRO A 65 0.30 -17.86 15.81
N GLN A 66 1.26 -18.65 15.37
CA GLN A 66 1.02 -20.00 14.90
C GLN A 66 0.94 -20.96 16.10
N TYR A 67 -0.27 -21.37 16.50
CA TYR A 67 -0.50 -22.16 17.72
C TYR A 67 -0.15 -23.66 17.62
N SER A 68 0.14 -24.17 16.41
CA SER A 68 0.56 -25.56 16.23
C SER A 68 1.72 -25.68 15.26
N LYS A 69 2.63 -26.63 15.53
CA LYS A 69 3.76 -26.94 14.64
C LYS A 69 3.30 -27.36 13.24
N THR A 70 2.14 -28.01 13.13
CA THR A 70 1.56 -28.40 11.84
C THR A 70 1.17 -27.18 11.02
N HIS A 71 0.48 -26.22 11.64
CA HIS A 71 0.05 -24.98 10.96
C HIS A 71 1.27 -24.09 10.60
N GLU A 72 2.24 -23.98 11.51
CA GLU A 72 3.51 -23.30 11.26
C GLU A 72 4.26 -23.94 10.07
N TYR A 73 4.37 -25.28 10.05
CA TYR A 73 5.00 -26.02 8.96
C TYR A 73 4.29 -25.82 7.63
N GLN A 74 2.95 -25.88 7.60
CA GLN A 74 2.16 -25.64 6.38
C GLN A 74 2.38 -24.22 5.85
N THR A 75 2.38 -23.22 6.75
CA THR A 75 2.60 -21.81 6.38
C THR A 75 3.99 -21.61 5.75
N LEU A 76 5.04 -22.17 6.36
CA LEU A 76 6.41 -22.10 5.84
C LEU A 76 6.55 -22.84 4.51
N LYS A 77 5.91 -24.00 4.38
CA LYS A 77 5.91 -24.79 3.14
C LYS A 77 5.21 -24.04 2.00
N ASP A 78 4.09 -23.39 2.28
CA ASP A 78 3.34 -22.63 1.28
C ASP A 78 4.08 -21.36 0.85
N PHE A 79 4.76 -20.69 1.79
CA PHE A 79 5.67 -19.60 1.46
C PHE A 79 6.80 -20.08 0.56
N SER A 80 7.53 -21.13 0.95
CA SER A 80 8.68 -21.66 0.20
C SER A 80 8.36 -22.06 -1.24
N LYS A 81 7.12 -22.52 -1.51
CA LYS A 81 6.66 -22.85 -2.87
C LYS A 81 6.41 -21.64 -3.76
N LYS A 82 6.09 -20.49 -3.17
CA LYS A 82 5.63 -19.28 -3.86
C LYS A 82 6.62 -18.11 -3.77
N SER A 83 7.64 -18.22 -2.92
CA SER A 83 8.60 -17.17 -2.63
C SER A 83 9.62 -16.99 -3.74
N GLY A 84 9.91 -15.74 -4.08
CA GLY A 84 11.06 -15.37 -4.90
C GLY A 84 12.38 -15.29 -4.11
N PRO A 85 13.53 -15.18 -4.79
CA PRO A 85 14.86 -15.17 -4.15
C PRO A 85 15.09 -14.04 -3.15
N LYS A 86 14.40 -12.90 -3.30
CA LYS A 86 14.53 -11.72 -2.44
C LYS A 86 13.45 -11.65 -1.35
N ASP A 87 12.52 -12.59 -1.32
CA ASP A 87 11.40 -12.52 -0.40
C ASP A 87 11.82 -12.88 1.03
N ILE A 88 11.23 -12.17 1.99
CA ILE A 88 11.45 -12.39 3.41
C ILE A 88 10.16 -12.94 4.00
N PHE A 89 10.26 -13.98 4.81
CA PHE A 89 9.20 -14.41 5.69
C PHE A 89 9.81 -14.97 6.97
N LYS A 90 9.66 -14.21 8.05
CA LYS A 90 10.37 -14.46 9.31
C LYS A 90 9.39 -14.28 10.47
N LYS A 91 9.65 -15.02 11.54
CA LYS A 91 8.92 -14.89 12.81
C LYS A 91 9.54 -13.75 13.61
N ASN A 92 8.72 -12.93 14.22
CA ASN A 92 9.18 -12.00 15.24
C ASN A 92 9.18 -12.73 16.59
N GLU A 93 10.32 -12.73 17.30
CA GLU A 93 10.52 -13.52 18.52
C GLU A 93 9.67 -13.04 19.70
N GLU A 94 9.33 -11.75 19.75
CA GLU A 94 8.54 -11.16 20.84
C GLU A 94 7.05 -11.45 20.68
N THR A 95 6.53 -11.25 19.46
CA THR A 95 5.11 -11.39 19.16
C THR A 95 4.72 -12.80 18.74
N LEU A 96 5.70 -13.63 18.37
CA LEU A 96 5.56 -14.96 17.77
C LEU A 96 4.74 -14.98 16.46
N ILE A 97 4.54 -13.81 15.86
CA ILE A 97 3.79 -13.62 14.61
C ILE A 97 4.78 -13.67 13.43
N TYR A 98 4.35 -14.28 12.34
CA TYR A 98 5.09 -14.25 11.10
C TYR A 98 4.71 -13.02 10.28
N SER A 99 5.70 -12.37 9.70
CA SER A 99 5.51 -11.32 8.71
C SER A 99 6.51 -11.47 7.58
N GLY A 100 6.17 -10.92 6.42
CA GLY A 100 6.99 -11.04 5.25
C GLY A 100 6.98 -9.81 4.35
N ILE A 101 7.96 -9.80 3.47
CA ILE A 101 8.09 -8.89 2.34
C ILE A 101 8.17 -9.73 1.09
N LYS A 102 7.22 -9.54 0.17
CA LYS A 102 7.19 -10.15 -1.16
C LYS A 102 7.57 -9.09 -2.18
N HIS A 103 8.56 -9.36 -3.03
CA HIS A 103 8.86 -8.51 -4.17
C HIS A 103 7.80 -8.74 -5.24
N LEU A 104 7.17 -7.66 -5.67
CA LEU A 104 6.22 -7.68 -6.77
C LEU A 104 6.97 -7.45 -8.08
N ASN A 105 6.27 -7.62 -9.21
CA ASN A 105 6.85 -7.31 -10.51
C ASN A 105 7.21 -5.81 -10.56
N SER A 106 8.41 -5.49 -11.02
CA SER A 106 8.86 -4.09 -11.16
C SER A 106 8.08 -3.35 -12.25
N ASN A 107 7.48 -4.07 -13.19
CA ASN A 107 6.50 -3.52 -14.12
C ASN A 107 5.08 -3.65 -13.52
N PRO A 108 4.42 -2.53 -13.17
CA PRO A 108 3.08 -2.55 -12.58
C PRO A 108 2.02 -3.22 -13.45
N GLU A 109 2.22 -3.27 -14.78
CA GLU A 109 1.30 -3.95 -15.70
C GLU A 109 1.19 -5.45 -15.45
N ASN A 110 2.22 -6.05 -14.87
CA ASN A 110 2.32 -7.49 -14.61
C ASN A 110 2.01 -7.88 -13.17
N ILE A 111 1.51 -6.94 -12.35
CA ILE A 111 1.08 -7.24 -10.98
C ILE A 111 -0.37 -7.73 -11.04
N ASP A 112 -0.67 -8.82 -10.33
CA ASP A 112 -2.05 -9.30 -10.19
C ASP A 112 -2.76 -8.48 -9.10
N PRO A 113 -3.92 -7.86 -9.36
CA PRO A 113 -4.67 -7.12 -8.36
C PRO A 113 -5.03 -7.96 -7.12
N ILE A 114 -5.14 -9.29 -7.25
CA ILE A 114 -5.43 -10.18 -6.10
C ILE A 114 -4.37 -10.08 -5.00
N ASP A 115 -3.13 -9.75 -5.38
CA ASP A 115 -2.03 -9.59 -4.43
C ASP A 115 -2.22 -8.34 -3.55
N LEU A 116 -3.15 -7.43 -3.84
CA LEU A 116 -3.20 -6.11 -3.19
C LEU A 116 -4.52 -5.82 -2.43
N LYS A 117 -5.49 -6.75 -2.45
CA LYS A 117 -6.83 -6.54 -1.86
C LYS A 117 -6.92 -6.65 -0.34
N VAL A 118 -5.84 -6.99 0.37
CA VAL A 118 -5.87 -7.30 1.81
C VAL A 118 -5.30 -6.15 2.65
N TYR A 119 -6.07 -5.09 2.86
CA TYR A 119 -5.55 -3.82 3.38
C TYR A 119 -5.17 -3.83 4.89
N ARG A 120 -5.81 -4.63 5.75
CA ARG A 120 -5.51 -4.62 7.22
C ARG A 120 -4.26 -5.39 7.61
N VAL A 121 -3.87 -6.39 6.83
CA VAL A 121 -2.72 -7.25 7.13
C VAL A 121 -1.66 -7.21 6.03
N SER A 122 -1.81 -6.30 5.07
CA SER A 122 -0.79 -6.02 4.07
C SER A 122 -0.87 -4.60 3.54
N THR A 123 0.26 -4.11 3.03
CA THR A 123 0.36 -2.85 2.30
C THR A 123 1.34 -3.01 1.16
N THR A 124 1.07 -2.31 0.05
CA THR A 124 1.97 -2.27 -1.11
C THR A 124 2.86 -1.05 -0.97
N LEU A 125 4.16 -1.23 -1.12
CA LEU A 125 5.13 -0.14 -0.96
C LEU A 125 5.92 0.02 -2.25
N MET A 126 6.14 1.26 -2.67
CA MET A 126 7.14 1.61 -3.68
C MET A 126 8.32 2.31 -3.00
N LEU A 127 9.54 1.87 -3.34
CA LEU A 127 10.78 2.24 -2.68
C LEU A 127 11.82 2.66 -3.72
N LYS A 128 12.73 3.56 -3.32
CA LYS A 128 13.95 3.88 -4.10
C LYS A 128 15.04 2.81 -4.05
N GLU A 129 14.85 1.75 -3.24
CA GLU A 129 15.79 0.66 -2.89
C GLU A 129 17.26 1.10 -2.75
N LYS A 130 17.71 1.30 -1.51
CA LYS A 130 19.12 1.59 -1.18
C LYS A 130 19.66 0.62 -0.13
N GLY A 131 20.66 -0.20 -0.48
CA GLY A 131 21.35 -1.09 0.46
C GLY A 131 20.40 -2.03 1.23
N ASN A 132 20.55 -2.10 2.56
CA ASN A 132 19.78 -3.01 3.41
C ASN A 132 18.38 -2.49 3.83
N GLN A 133 17.80 -1.56 3.06
CA GLN A 133 16.52 -0.92 3.39
C GLN A 133 15.37 -1.94 3.60
N ILE A 134 15.36 -3.04 2.85
CA ILE A 134 14.31 -4.07 2.93
C ILE A 134 14.33 -4.82 4.27
N GLU A 135 15.51 -5.22 4.77
CA GLU A 135 15.61 -5.90 6.06
C GLU A 135 15.29 -4.97 7.22
N GLN A 136 15.77 -3.71 7.15
CA GLN A 136 15.43 -2.69 8.15
C GLN A 136 13.93 -2.39 8.18
N LEU A 137 13.31 -2.30 7.00
CA LEU A 137 11.86 -2.16 6.87
C LEU A 137 11.13 -3.35 7.47
N TRP A 138 11.57 -4.59 7.19
CA TRP A 138 10.99 -5.78 7.80
C TRP A 138 11.09 -5.73 9.31
N HIS A 139 12.28 -5.49 9.88
CA HIS A 139 12.47 -5.42 11.32
C HIS A 139 11.54 -4.40 11.98
N ARG A 140 11.47 -3.19 11.42
CA ARG A 140 10.59 -2.11 11.90
C ARG A 140 9.12 -2.52 11.90
N LEU A 141 8.66 -3.17 10.83
CA LEU A 141 7.26 -3.56 10.68
C LEU A 141 6.93 -4.92 11.31
N SER A 142 7.93 -5.71 11.72
CA SER A 142 7.74 -7.08 12.22
C SER A 142 6.93 -7.16 13.53
N HIS A 143 6.84 -6.05 14.28
CA HIS A 143 6.04 -5.95 15.48
C HIS A 143 4.54 -5.67 15.20
N LEU A 144 4.19 -5.30 13.97
CA LEU A 144 2.82 -4.97 13.59
C LEU A 144 1.97 -6.23 13.38
N LYS A 145 0.90 -6.36 14.17
CA LYS A 145 -0.12 -7.41 13.98
C LYS A 145 -1.09 -7.07 12.85
N HIS A 146 -1.34 -5.78 12.66
CA HIS A 146 -2.23 -5.22 11.66
C HIS A 146 -1.88 -3.75 11.43
N ILE A 147 -2.33 -3.18 10.33
CA ILE A 147 -2.24 -1.74 10.03
C ILE A 147 -3.61 -1.15 10.37
N SER A 148 -3.74 -0.58 11.57
CA SER A 148 -5.04 -0.10 12.11
C SER A 148 -5.04 1.35 12.57
N THR A 149 -3.86 1.95 12.74
CA THR A 149 -3.71 3.32 13.24
C THR A 149 -2.87 4.17 12.29
N THR A 150 -2.94 5.49 12.48
CA THR A 150 -2.05 6.43 11.80
C THR A 150 -0.60 6.27 12.25
N GLU A 151 -0.34 5.78 13.47
CA GLU A 151 1.02 5.51 13.96
C GLU A 151 1.66 4.32 13.23
N ASP A 152 0.87 3.32 12.83
CA ASP A 152 1.34 2.21 11.99
C ASP A 152 1.82 2.76 10.63
N PHE A 153 1.09 3.71 10.06
CA PHE A 153 1.51 4.39 8.82
C PHE A 153 2.75 5.24 9.00
N LYS A 154 2.89 5.98 10.11
CA LYS A 154 4.14 6.69 10.41
C LYS A 154 5.32 5.73 10.53
N SER A 155 5.10 4.53 11.08
CA SER A 155 6.12 3.48 11.15
C SER A 155 6.47 2.93 9.76
N ILE A 156 5.49 2.73 8.88
CA ILE A 156 5.71 2.35 7.47
C ILE A 156 6.53 3.44 6.77
N LEU A 157 6.12 4.68 6.92
CA LEU A 157 6.68 5.88 6.30
C LEU A 157 7.79 6.53 7.13
N ALA A 158 8.45 5.80 8.03
CA ALA A 158 9.52 6.37 8.84
C ALA A 158 10.72 6.81 7.96
N ASP A 159 10.90 6.14 6.83
CA ASP A 159 11.78 6.57 5.75
C ASP A 159 10.94 7.41 4.77
N ASN A 160 11.41 8.63 4.50
CA ASN A 160 10.67 9.54 3.65
C ASN A 160 10.63 9.10 2.19
N GLU A 161 11.47 8.16 1.76
CA GLU A 161 11.52 7.66 0.38
C GLU A 161 10.54 6.51 0.09
N ILE A 162 9.58 6.29 0.99
CA ILE A 162 8.56 5.24 0.87
C ILE A 162 7.22 5.83 0.43
N LEU A 163 6.63 5.21 -0.58
CA LEU A 163 5.23 5.42 -0.96
C LEU A 163 4.41 4.22 -0.52
N SER A 164 3.33 4.43 0.24
CA SER A 164 2.42 3.35 0.66
C SER A 164 1.13 3.38 -0.15
N PHE A 165 0.74 2.24 -0.69
CA PHE A 165 -0.49 2.05 -1.46
C PHE A 165 -1.43 1.06 -0.79
N ARG A 166 -2.73 1.40 -0.77
CA ARG A 166 -3.80 0.53 -0.28
C ARG A 166 -4.97 0.55 -1.24
N PHE A 167 -5.64 -0.59 -1.36
CA PHE A 167 -6.67 -0.82 -2.35
C PHE A 167 -7.96 -1.24 -1.66
N TYR A 168 -9.07 -0.68 -2.14
CA TYR A 168 -10.40 -0.94 -1.63
C TYR A 168 -11.29 -1.31 -2.80
N ASP A 169 -11.91 -2.48 -2.68
CA ASP A 169 -12.86 -3.03 -3.63
C ASP A 169 -14.18 -3.17 -2.87
N SER A 170 -15.05 -2.17 -3.00
CA SER A 170 -16.37 -2.15 -2.37
C SER A 170 -17.45 -2.43 -3.40
N GLU A 171 -18.66 -2.77 -2.96
CA GLU A 171 -19.79 -3.03 -3.85
C GLU A 171 -20.17 -1.83 -4.72
N THR A 172 -19.90 -0.61 -4.24
CA THR A 172 -20.34 0.65 -4.87
C THR A 172 -19.22 1.44 -5.54
N PHE A 173 -17.97 1.18 -5.19
CA PHE A 173 -16.80 1.89 -5.74
C PHE A 173 -15.50 1.10 -5.56
N GLY A 174 -14.54 1.37 -6.43
CA GLY A 174 -13.14 1.03 -6.24
C GLY A 174 -12.35 2.24 -5.77
N ALA A 175 -11.35 2.03 -4.92
CA ALA A 175 -10.41 3.08 -4.55
C ALA A 175 -8.98 2.57 -4.38
N ALA A 176 -8.01 3.43 -4.68
CA ALA A 176 -6.61 3.21 -4.39
C ALA A 176 -6.05 4.44 -3.67
N GLN A 177 -5.57 4.26 -2.44
CA GLN A 177 -5.01 5.31 -1.62
C GLN A 177 -3.49 5.22 -1.62
N LEU A 178 -2.85 6.33 -1.94
CA LEU A 178 -1.43 6.59 -1.82
C LEU A 178 -1.20 7.48 -0.59
N ILE A 179 -0.40 7.01 0.36
CA ILE A 179 -0.02 7.76 1.56
C ILE A 179 1.50 7.86 1.56
N CYS A 180 2.02 9.09 1.69
CA CYS A 180 3.45 9.37 1.66
C CYS A 180 3.79 10.66 2.41
N HIS A 181 5.08 10.98 2.47
CA HIS A 181 5.52 12.30 2.89
C HIS A 181 5.09 13.38 1.90
N SER A 182 4.71 14.54 2.40
CA SER A 182 4.16 15.66 1.62
C SER A 182 5.16 16.24 0.62
N VAL A 183 6.48 16.07 0.85
CA VAL A 183 7.54 16.43 -0.09
C VAL A 183 7.38 15.78 -1.47
N HIS A 184 6.74 14.61 -1.55
CA HIS A 184 6.53 13.89 -2.81
C HIS A 184 5.23 14.27 -3.52
N ALA A 185 4.34 15.02 -2.85
CA ALA A 185 3.03 15.38 -3.38
C ALA A 185 3.09 16.08 -4.75
N PRO A 186 3.94 17.10 -4.98
CA PRO A 186 3.97 17.81 -6.26
C PRO A 186 4.23 16.86 -7.43
N LYS A 187 5.19 15.95 -7.28
CA LYS A 187 5.55 15.00 -8.34
C LYS A 187 4.43 13.99 -8.63
N ILE A 188 3.72 13.54 -7.59
CA ILE A 188 2.59 12.63 -7.75
C ILE A 188 1.43 13.35 -8.45
N ILE A 189 1.16 14.61 -8.09
CA ILE A 189 0.12 15.44 -8.72
C ILE A 189 0.47 15.69 -10.19
N ASP A 190 1.73 16.01 -10.51
CA ASP A 190 2.19 16.17 -11.89
C ASP A 190 2.00 14.89 -12.71
N ALA A 191 2.31 13.72 -12.12
CA ALA A 191 2.05 12.43 -12.75
C ALA A 191 0.55 12.22 -13.00
N LEU A 192 -0.33 12.52 -12.06
CA LEU A 192 -1.78 12.43 -12.22
C LEU A 192 -2.33 13.37 -13.30
N ALA A 193 -1.78 14.59 -13.37
CA ALA A 193 -2.12 15.56 -14.40
C ALA A 193 -1.73 15.04 -15.80
N SER A 194 -0.57 14.38 -15.94
CA SER A 194 -0.17 13.75 -17.20
C SER A 194 -1.13 12.63 -17.65
N LEU A 195 -1.79 11.97 -16.69
CA LEU A 195 -2.82 10.97 -16.92
C LEU A 195 -4.21 11.56 -17.21
N LYS A 196 -4.36 12.89 -17.15
CA LYS A 196 -5.64 13.61 -17.28
C LYS A 196 -6.68 13.13 -16.26
N THR A 197 -6.22 12.88 -15.04
CA THR A 197 -7.09 12.52 -13.91
C THR A 197 -7.54 13.80 -13.23
N ASP A 198 -8.85 14.00 -13.11
CA ASP A 198 -9.41 15.22 -12.53
C ASP A 198 -9.40 15.14 -10.99
N GLU A 199 -9.04 16.25 -10.34
CA GLU A 199 -9.20 16.39 -8.90
C GLU A 199 -10.67 16.69 -8.56
N ILE A 200 -11.18 16.07 -7.51
CA ILE A 200 -12.45 16.44 -6.90
C ILE A 200 -12.26 16.78 -5.41
N PRO A 201 -13.01 17.75 -4.88
CA PRO A 201 -12.98 18.02 -3.44
C PRO A 201 -13.61 16.84 -2.68
N ARG A 202 -13.21 16.67 -1.41
CA ARG A 202 -13.78 15.63 -0.53
C ARG A 202 -15.32 15.67 -0.46
N ALA A 203 -15.92 16.86 -0.50
CA ALA A 203 -17.37 17.03 -0.53
C ALA A 203 -18.04 16.48 -1.81
N GLY A 204 -17.29 16.33 -2.90
CA GLY A 204 -17.77 15.79 -4.17
C GLY A 204 -17.81 14.25 -4.25
N VAL A 205 -17.16 13.56 -3.30
CA VAL A 205 -16.99 12.09 -3.32
C VAL A 205 -18.32 11.35 -3.34
N TYR A 206 -19.25 11.73 -2.45
CA TYR A 206 -20.56 11.08 -2.37
C TYR A 206 -21.31 11.19 -3.69
N LYS A 207 -21.35 12.40 -4.27
CA LYS A 207 -22.02 12.64 -5.55
C LYS A 207 -21.38 11.81 -6.66
N TYR A 208 -20.05 11.75 -6.73
CA TYR A 208 -19.33 11.00 -7.75
C TYR A 208 -19.62 9.48 -7.68
N ILE A 209 -19.62 8.90 -6.48
CA ILE A 209 -19.89 7.47 -6.29
C ILE A 209 -21.32 7.10 -6.72
N HIS A 210 -22.29 8.00 -6.53
CA HIS A 210 -23.72 7.73 -6.76
C HIS A 210 -24.30 8.37 -8.04
N SER A 211 -23.46 8.85 -8.97
CA SER A 211 -23.89 9.45 -10.25
C SER A 211 -24.02 8.43 -11.37
#